data_AF-A0AAU8UE20-F1
#
_entry.id   AF-A0AAU8UE20-F1
#
_cell.length_a   1.000
_cell.length_b   1.000
_cell.length_c   1.000
_cell.angle_alpha   90.00
_cell.angle_beta   90.00
_cell.angle_gamma   90.00
#
_symmetry.space_group_name_H-M   'P 1'
#
loop_
_entity.id
_entity.type
_entity.pdbx_description
1 polymer ?
#
loop_
_entity_poly.entity_id
_entity_poly.type
_entity_poly.pdbx_seq_one_letter_code
_entity_poly.pdbx_strand_id
1 'polypeptide(L)'
;MSKFQYSDEEMNLNKVLKMNQDKSDALQNNMEILSSREAADFNIAAAQNLLQSLGKKTEIDSLTEDINSKKGGRKLEHRPALNDWDEIVQQAEKYHPQPVMLEDIMTEQEIAASFTELSQINDLFSKKTSIINKTDLSFLAIATALQVTKSLIFPYIAEKFHYGESFDKADRLAHDDKSIEEAHKQANDKFRDKNLRNHETGHWINLLYQTPPYDITKGSKALDINMGGAYHRLYTLGHDPILGWIFGTMNILTDVITLNNFQSYRVVRNPMRITKEIVPMHSMFTESYEYIKEDFLNLPAAIFAQAQHLKSDEYTKVGLPVPLLSSINENFASALYKSNYDALCFARDLKIVGASFAVSKVFDIIITLVHGLFRRDDEPKDLFEVRTRKILLVSNSIASTSTIINAGITSNPKNLDIGSLLNTVVHLFTDMRFIARIKEEFIEEQISDMLQKEIEKIDSIYGNI
;
A
#
# COMPACT_ATOMS: atom_id res chain seq x y z
N MET A 1 -34.06 -15.32 -8.40
CA MET A 1 -32.82 -15.11 -7.62
C MET A 1 -32.42 -13.65 -7.82
N SER A 2 -32.22 -12.89 -6.74
CA SER A 2 -31.86 -11.47 -6.84
C SER A 2 -30.53 -11.30 -7.56
N LYS A 3 -30.38 -10.18 -8.27
CA LYS A 3 -29.14 -9.78 -8.96
C LYS A 3 -28.11 -9.19 -7.98
N PHE A 4 -28.51 -8.94 -6.72
CA PHE A 4 -27.71 -8.24 -5.72
C PHE A 4 -27.41 -9.10 -4.49
N GLN A 5 -26.37 -8.71 -3.77
CA GLN A 5 -26.03 -9.23 -2.44
C GLN A 5 -26.29 -8.13 -1.41
N TYR A 6 -26.74 -8.51 -0.23
CA TYR A 6 -27.18 -7.58 0.80
C TYR A 6 -26.55 -7.95 2.14
N SER A 7 -26.23 -6.93 2.91
CA SER A 7 -26.00 -7.02 4.35
C SER A 7 -27.34 -7.21 5.10
N ASP A 8 -27.25 -7.59 6.37
CA ASP A 8 -28.44 -7.73 7.24
C ASP A 8 -29.16 -6.37 7.42
N GLU A 9 -28.40 -5.27 7.48
CA GLU A 9 -28.95 -3.91 7.58
C GLU A 9 -29.72 -3.50 6.33
N GLU A 10 -29.19 -3.78 5.14
CA GLU A 10 -29.88 -3.50 3.86
C GLU A 10 -31.14 -4.36 3.71
N MET A 11 -31.11 -5.62 4.18
CA MET A 11 -32.29 -6.48 4.17
C MET A 11 -33.41 -5.94 5.08
N ASN A 12 -33.04 -5.41 6.25
CA ASN A 12 -33.98 -4.75 7.16
C ASN A 12 -34.56 -3.49 6.54
N LEU A 13 -33.71 -2.65 5.92
CA LEU A 13 -34.15 -1.46 5.19
C LEU A 13 -35.14 -1.80 4.08
N ASN A 14 -34.84 -2.81 3.25
CA ASN A 14 -35.73 -3.25 2.18
C ASN A 14 -37.12 -3.65 2.69
N LYS A 15 -37.20 -4.40 3.79
CA LYS A 15 -38.50 -4.74 4.41
C LYS A 15 -39.28 -3.50 4.83
N VAL A 16 -38.62 -2.53 5.46
CA VAL A 16 -39.24 -1.29 5.89
C VAL A 16 -39.77 -0.50 4.69
N LEU A 17 -38.95 -0.36 3.64
CA LEU A 17 -39.34 0.31 2.40
C LEU A 17 -40.54 -0.37 1.74
N LYS A 18 -40.54 -1.71 1.65
CA LYS A 18 -41.63 -2.46 1.04
C LYS A 18 -42.93 -2.37 1.84
N MET A 19 -42.86 -2.47 3.16
CA MET A 19 -44.03 -2.23 4.02
C MET A 19 -44.62 -0.83 3.80
N ASN A 20 -43.78 0.20 3.70
CA ASN A 20 -44.24 1.57 3.48
C ASN A 20 -44.83 1.75 2.07
N GLN A 21 -44.24 1.14 1.05
CA GLN A 21 -44.77 1.13 -0.31
C GLN A 21 -46.17 0.47 -0.33
N ASP A 22 -46.31 -0.74 0.23
CA ASP A 22 -47.58 -1.47 0.22
C ASP A 22 -48.68 -0.71 0.98
N LYS A 23 -48.35 -0.07 2.11
CA LYS A 23 -49.29 0.78 2.86
C LYS A 23 -49.71 2.00 2.04
N SER A 24 -48.76 2.63 1.34
CA SER A 24 -49.02 3.78 0.48
C SER A 24 -49.92 3.40 -0.70
N ASP A 25 -49.64 2.27 -1.36
CA ASP A 25 -50.43 1.74 -2.45
C ASP A 25 -51.85 1.36 -1.99
N ALA A 26 -51.99 0.75 -0.81
CA ALA A 26 -53.29 0.42 -0.23
C ALA A 26 -54.12 1.68 0.06
N LEU A 27 -53.49 2.75 0.55
CA LEU A 27 -54.16 4.04 0.80
C LEU A 27 -54.55 4.74 -0.50
N GLN A 28 -53.66 4.74 -1.50
CA GLN A 28 -53.90 5.38 -2.78
C GLN A 28 -55.03 4.70 -3.56
N ASN A 29 -55.14 3.37 -3.46
CA ASN A 29 -56.13 2.56 -4.18
C ASN A 29 -57.40 2.27 -3.36
N ASN A 30 -57.57 2.86 -2.17
CA ASN A 30 -58.76 2.66 -1.37
C ASN A 30 -59.96 3.40 -1.97
N MET A 31 -60.85 2.65 -2.64
CA MET A 31 -62.03 3.18 -3.34
C MET A 31 -63.01 3.95 -2.43
N GLU A 32 -63.14 3.58 -1.16
CA GLU A 32 -64.02 4.29 -0.22
C GLU A 32 -63.43 5.66 0.13
N ILE A 33 -62.12 5.72 0.37
CA ILE A 33 -61.43 6.99 0.65
C ILE A 33 -61.44 7.88 -0.59
N LEU A 34 -61.19 7.32 -1.78
CA LEU A 34 -61.25 8.06 -3.05
C LEU A 34 -62.64 8.65 -3.29
N SER A 35 -63.69 7.84 -3.20
CA SER A 35 -65.07 8.31 -3.39
C SER A 35 -65.48 9.34 -2.35
N SER A 36 -65.05 9.18 -1.09
CA SER A 36 -65.28 10.18 -0.04
C SER A 36 -64.58 11.51 -0.33
N ARG A 37 -63.32 11.48 -0.79
CA ARG A 37 -62.57 12.67 -1.21
C ARG A 37 -63.20 13.37 -2.40
N GLU A 38 -63.56 12.62 -3.45
CA GLU A 38 -64.23 13.15 -4.63
C GLU A 38 -65.58 13.78 -4.28
N ALA A 39 -66.38 13.12 -3.43
CA ALA A 39 -67.65 13.67 -2.95
C ALA A 39 -67.45 14.94 -2.11
N ALA A 40 -66.42 14.99 -1.25
CA ALA A 40 -66.09 16.17 -0.47
C ALA A 40 -65.67 17.34 -1.38
N ASP A 41 -64.76 17.10 -2.33
CA ASP A 41 -64.31 18.11 -3.28
C ASP A 41 -65.46 18.62 -4.16
N PHE A 42 -66.32 17.72 -4.63
CA PHE A 42 -67.54 18.09 -5.37
C PHE A 42 -68.46 18.97 -4.53
N ASN A 43 -68.73 18.59 -3.27
CA ASN A 43 -69.59 19.36 -2.37
C ASN A 43 -68.99 20.73 -2.05
N ILE A 44 -67.67 20.81 -1.86
CA ILE A 44 -66.95 22.08 -1.65
C ILE A 44 -67.12 22.96 -2.89
N ALA A 45 -66.88 22.43 -4.08
CA ALA A 45 -67.04 23.18 -5.33
C ALA A 45 -68.49 23.63 -5.56
N ALA A 46 -69.48 22.76 -5.28
CA ALA A 46 -70.89 23.09 -5.37
C ALA A 46 -71.30 24.19 -4.38
N ALA A 47 -70.82 24.12 -3.13
CA ALA A 47 -71.05 25.14 -2.12
C ALA A 47 -70.41 26.48 -2.50
N GLN A 48 -69.17 26.46 -3.02
CA GLN A 48 -68.50 27.66 -3.54
C GLN A 48 -69.29 28.29 -4.69
N ASN A 49 -69.75 27.49 -5.66
CA ASN A 49 -70.56 27.97 -6.78
C ASN A 49 -71.91 28.55 -6.31
N LEU A 50 -72.55 27.94 -5.32
CA LEU A 50 -73.78 28.47 -4.72
C LEU A 50 -73.54 29.81 -4.02
N LEU A 51 -72.49 29.92 -3.22
CA LEU A 51 -72.15 31.18 -2.56
C LEU A 51 -71.85 32.29 -3.59
N GLN A 52 -71.15 31.96 -4.69
CA GLN A 52 -70.95 32.91 -5.79
C GLN A 52 -72.26 33.35 -6.43
N SER A 53 -73.21 32.44 -6.67
CA SER A 53 -74.52 32.78 -7.27
C SER A 53 -75.41 33.62 -6.32
N LEU A 54 -75.19 33.53 -5.01
CA LEU A 54 -75.80 34.39 -3.99
C LEU A 54 -75.11 35.76 -3.86
N GLY A 55 -74.17 36.10 -4.74
CA GLY A 55 -73.47 37.38 -4.75
C GLY A 55 -72.33 37.49 -3.73
N LYS A 56 -71.92 36.38 -3.10
CA LYS A 56 -70.88 36.34 -2.05
C LYS A 56 -69.45 36.16 -2.59
N LYS A 57 -69.22 36.42 -3.88
CA LYS A 57 -67.95 36.16 -4.55
C LYS A 57 -66.78 36.90 -3.89
N THR A 58 -66.95 38.17 -3.58
CA THR A 58 -65.92 39.01 -2.96
C THR A 58 -65.51 38.52 -1.56
N GLU A 59 -66.45 37.96 -0.78
CA GLU A 59 -66.14 37.38 0.53
C GLU A 59 -65.42 36.03 0.41
N ILE A 60 -65.73 35.23 -0.61
CA ILE A 60 -65.01 33.97 -0.90
C ILE A 60 -63.57 34.27 -1.32
N ASP A 61 -63.38 35.25 -2.20
CA ASP A 61 -62.05 35.65 -2.67
C ASP A 61 -61.22 36.20 -1.51
N SER A 62 -61.79 37.04 -0.63
CA SER A 62 -61.09 37.55 0.56
C SER A 62 -60.77 36.45 1.57
N LEU A 63 -61.68 35.49 1.81
CA LEU A 63 -61.43 34.32 2.66
C LEU A 63 -60.32 33.44 2.09
N THR A 64 -60.27 33.29 0.77
CA THR A 64 -59.24 32.49 0.10
C THR A 64 -57.86 33.16 0.21
N GLU A 65 -57.79 34.49 0.06
CA GLU A 65 -56.58 35.28 0.33
C GLU A 65 -56.16 35.23 1.81
N ASP A 66 -57.11 35.31 2.75
CA ASP A 66 -56.85 35.17 4.19
C ASP A 66 -56.36 33.77 4.58
N ILE A 67 -56.89 32.72 3.94
CA ILE A 67 -56.44 31.34 4.14
C ILE A 67 -55.04 31.16 3.56
N ASN A 68 -54.79 31.66 2.35
CA ASN A 68 -53.49 31.55 1.70
C ASN A 68 -52.40 32.37 2.42
N SER A 69 -52.73 33.53 2.98
CA SER A 69 -51.79 34.34 3.77
C SER A 69 -51.45 33.71 5.13
N LYS A 70 -52.30 32.81 5.65
CA LYS A 70 -52.08 32.04 6.89
C LYS A 70 -51.43 30.67 6.69
N LYS A 71 -51.15 30.25 5.45
CA LYS A 71 -50.53 28.95 5.13
C LYS A 71 -49.20 28.71 5.85
N GLY A 72 -48.38 29.74 6.05
CA GLY A 72 -47.11 29.59 6.78
C GLY A 72 -47.21 29.36 8.30
N GLY A 73 -48.43 29.29 8.87
CA GLY A 73 -48.65 29.26 10.33
C GLY A 73 -49.61 28.17 10.83
N ARG A 74 -50.11 27.28 9.98
CA ARG A 74 -50.98 26.18 10.42
C ARG A 74 -50.15 25.08 11.09
N LYS A 75 -50.32 24.89 12.40
CA LYS A 75 -49.80 23.70 13.07
C LYS A 75 -50.63 22.50 12.61
N LEU A 76 -49.99 21.50 12.01
CA LEU A 76 -50.57 20.17 11.84
C LEU A 76 -51.13 19.70 13.20
N GLU A 77 -52.42 19.39 13.26
CA GLU A 77 -53.08 18.90 14.49
C GLU A 77 -52.48 17.56 14.95
N HIS A 78 -51.92 16.78 14.01
CA HIS A 78 -51.16 15.58 14.27
C HIS A 78 -49.74 15.76 13.75
N ARG A 79 -48.79 16.01 14.65
CA ARG A 79 -47.37 15.97 14.28
C ARG A 79 -46.95 14.51 14.10
N PRO A 80 -46.16 14.19 13.05
CA PRO A 80 -45.51 12.89 12.96
C PRO A 80 -44.72 12.62 14.25
N ALA A 81 -44.97 11.48 14.88
CA ALA A 81 -44.11 10.99 15.95
C ALA A 81 -42.92 10.26 15.32
N LEU A 82 -41.72 10.54 15.81
CA LEU A 82 -40.54 9.79 15.43
C LEU A 82 -40.56 8.47 16.20
N ASN A 83 -40.61 7.36 15.48
CA ASN A 83 -40.51 6.02 16.04
C ASN A 83 -39.04 5.57 16.04
N ASP A 84 -38.71 4.69 16.98
CA ASP A 84 -37.39 4.06 17.02
C ASP A 84 -37.19 3.12 15.81
N TRP A 85 -35.98 3.08 15.26
CA TRP A 85 -35.67 2.30 14.07
C TRP A 85 -35.92 0.80 14.28
N ASP A 86 -35.55 0.25 15.43
CA ASP A 86 -35.69 -1.18 15.71
C ASP A 86 -37.17 -1.58 15.80
N GLU A 87 -38.01 -0.69 16.32
CA GLU A 87 -39.47 -0.90 16.34
C GLU A 87 -40.06 -0.93 14.93
N ILE A 88 -39.60 -0.05 14.04
CA ILE A 88 -40.05 -0.01 12.64
C ILE A 88 -39.62 -1.28 11.92
N VAL A 89 -38.39 -1.74 12.12
CA VAL A 89 -37.88 -2.99 11.55
C VAL A 89 -38.71 -4.17 12.05
N GLN A 90 -38.98 -4.30 13.35
CA GLN A 90 -39.82 -5.38 13.89
C GLN A 90 -41.25 -5.36 13.32
N GLN A 91 -41.82 -4.18 13.07
CA GLN A 91 -43.12 -4.08 12.40
C GLN A 91 -43.04 -4.57 10.95
N ALA A 92 -42.00 -4.16 10.22
CA ALA A 92 -41.77 -4.58 8.85
C ALA A 92 -41.50 -6.08 8.72
N GLU A 93 -40.76 -6.69 9.66
CA GLU A 93 -40.53 -8.14 9.70
C GLU A 93 -41.81 -8.94 9.96
N LYS A 94 -42.69 -8.42 10.81
CA LYS A 94 -44.01 -9.04 11.03
C LYS A 94 -44.90 -8.92 9.80
N TYR A 95 -44.82 -7.79 9.10
CA TYR A 95 -45.59 -7.54 7.88
C TYR A 95 -45.08 -8.38 6.70
N HIS A 96 -43.76 -8.48 6.54
CA HIS A 96 -43.04 -9.29 5.54
C HIS A 96 -42.08 -10.28 6.22
N PRO A 97 -42.54 -11.50 6.57
CA PRO A 97 -41.68 -12.51 7.19
C PRO A 97 -40.61 -13.08 6.25
N GLN A 98 -40.84 -12.99 4.94
CA GLN A 98 -39.89 -13.44 3.93
C GLN A 98 -38.86 -12.35 3.61
N PRO A 99 -37.67 -12.72 3.09
CA PRO A 99 -36.70 -11.75 2.59
C PRO A 99 -37.31 -10.88 1.48
N VAL A 100 -37.01 -9.59 1.52
CA VAL A 100 -37.46 -8.60 0.52
C VAL A 100 -36.23 -8.09 -0.21
N MET A 101 -36.22 -8.24 -1.53
CA MET A 101 -35.14 -7.82 -2.40
C MET A 101 -35.48 -6.47 -3.05
N LEU A 102 -34.49 -5.78 -3.59
CA LEU A 102 -34.71 -4.51 -4.28
C LEU A 102 -35.68 -4.68 -5.47
N GLU A 103 -35.65 -5.83 -6.14
CA GLU A 103 -36.55 -6.17 -7.24
C GLU A 103 -38.03 -6.35 -6.83
N ASP A 104 -38.31 -6.49 -5.53
CA ASP A 104 -39.67 -6.53 -4.99
C ASP A 104 -40.24 -5.12 -4.70
N ILE A 105 -39.35 -4.11 -4.68
CA ILE A 105 -39.66 -2.70 -4.38
C ILE A 105 -39.63 -1.86 -5.65
N MET A 106 -38.64 -2.12 -6.51
CA MET A 106 -38.37 -1.36 -7.72
C MET A 106 -38.54 -2.22 -8.96
N THR A 107 -39.12 -1.63 -9.99
CA THR A 107 -39.20 -2.23 -11.33
C THR A 107 -37.82 -2.31 -11.98
N GLU A 108 -37.66 -3.20 -12.96
CA GLU A 108 -36.41 -3.31 -13.72
C GLU A 108 -36.04 -2.00 -14.44
N GLN A 109 -37.04 -1.20 -14.83
CA GLN A 109 -36.82 0.11 -15.44
C GLN A 109 -36.23 1.13 -14.44
N GLU A 110 -36.71 1.15 -13.20
CA GLU A 110 -36.18 2.03 -12.15
C GLU A 110 -34.77 1.64 -11.71
N ILE A 111 -34.50 0.34 -11.60
CA ILE A 111 -33.15 -0.18 -11.34
C ILE A 111 -32.20 0.23 -12.48
N ALA A 112 -32.62 0.06 -13.74
CA ALA A 112 -31.82 0.47 -14.89
C ALA A 112 -31.60 1.99 -14.96
N ALA A 113 -32.60 2.79 -14.56
CA ALA A 113 -32.47 4.24 -14.47
C ALA A 113 -31.42 4.65 -13.43
N SER A 114 -31.39 3.99 -12.27
CA SER A 114 -30.40 4.24 -11.20
C SER A 114 -28.96 3.99 -11.67
N PHE A 115 -28.72 2.91 -12.43
CA PHE A 115 -27.40 2.66 -13.03
C PHE A 115 -27.04 3.68 -14.12
N THR A 116 -28.04 4.14 -14.88
CA THR A 116 -27.84 5.19 -15.89
C THR A 116 -27.43 6.49 -15.22
N GLU A 117 -28.07 6.86 -14.11
CA GLU A 117 -27.71 8.02 -13.30
C GLU A 117 -26.29 7.92 -12.75
N LEU A 118 -25.92 6.78 -12.16
CA LEU A 118 -24.55 6.53 -11.71
C LEU A 118 -23.55 6.70 -12.87
N SER A 119 -23.87 6.22 -14.07
CA SER A 119 -23.04 6.41 -15.26
C SER A 119 -22.90 7.89 -15.63
N GLN A 120 -23.96 8.68 -15.52
CA GLN A 120 -23.92 10.13 -15.79
C GLN A 120 -23.06 10.89 -14.77
N ILE A 121 -23.14 10.52 -13.49
CA ILE A 121 -22.26 11.07 -12.43
C ILE A 121 -20.80 10.73 -12.72
N ASN A 122 -20.52 9.49 -13.12
CA ASN A 122 -19.18 9.06 -13.54
C ASN A 122 -18.65 9.85 -14.74
N ASP A 123 -19.50 10.14 -15.73
CA ASP A 123 -19.15 10.97 -16.88
C ASP A 123 -18.87 12.42 -16.48
N LEU A 124 -19.64 12.97 -15.54
CA LEU A 124 -19.42 14.31 -15.00
C LEU A 124 -18.06 14.41 -14.29
N PHE A 125 -17.73 13.43 -13.45
CA PHE A 125 -16.41 13.33 -12.81
C PHE A 125 -15.29 13.25 -13.84
N SER A 126 -15.47 12.40 -14.87
CA SER A 126 -14.49 12.20 -15.93
C SER A 126 -14.25 13.48 -16.74
N LYS A 127 -15.31 14.25 -17.02
CA LYS A 127 -15.23 15.56 -17.68
C LYS A 127 -14.50 16.58 -16.80
N LYS A 128 -14.87 16.70 -15.52
CA LYS A 128 -14.25 17.64 -14.56
C LYS A 128 -12.77 17.35 -14.31
N THR A 129 -12.38 16.08 -14.35
CA THR A 129 -11.00 15.65 -14.11
C THR A 129 -10.24 15.28 -15.38
N SER A 130 -10.74 15.71 -16.55
CA SER A 130 -10.10 15.44 -17.83
C SER A 130 -8.84 16.29 -18.01
N ILE A 131 -7.74 15.62 -18.38
CA ILE A 131 -6.49 16.28 -18.75
C ILE A 131 -6.46 16.67 -20.24
N ILE A 132 -7.52 16.39 -21.00
CA ILE A 132 -7.61 16.72 -22.43
C ILE A 132 -8.05 18.19 -22.55
N ASN A 133 -7.15 19.09 -22.18
CA ASN A 133 -7.29 20.54 -22.33
C ASN A 133 -5.92 21.17 -22.60
N LYS A 134 -5.89 22.40 -23.13
CA LYS A 134 -4.65 23.04 -23.59
C LYS A 134 -3.61 23.18 -22.47
N THR A 135 -4.02 23.55 -21.26
CA THR A 135 -3.12 23.75 -20.13
C THR A 135 -2.50 22.42 -19.71
N ASP A 136 -3.33 21.43 -19.39
CA ASP A 136 -2.86 20.15 -18.87
C ASP A 136 -2.06 19.35 -19.89
N LEU A 137 -2.43 19.38 -21.17
CA LEU A 137 -1.65 18.71 -22.21
C LEU A 137 -0.28 19.37 -22.38
N SER A 138 -0.18 20.69 -22.21
CA SER A 138 1.12 21.39 -22.21
C SER A 138 1.96 20.96 -21.00
N PHE A 139 1.34 20.86 -19.82
CA PHE A 139 2.01 20.37 -18.61
C PHE A 139 2.41 18.90 -18.72
N LEU A 140 1.57 18.06 -19.33
CA LEU A 140 1.90 16.67 -19.62
C LEU A 140 3.11 16.58 -20.55
N ALA A 141 3.16 17.40 -21.60
CA ALA A 141 4.30 17.45 -22.50
C ALA A 141 5.59 17.87 -21.77
N ILE A 142 5.52 18.91 -20.94
CA ILE A 142 6.66 19.40 -20.14
C ILE A 142 7.11 18.35 -19.13
N ALA A 143 6.19 17.77 -18.37
CA ALA A 143 6.46 16.72 -17.38
C ALA A 143 7.10 15.50 -18.04
N THR A 144 6.54 15.06 -19.17
CA THR A 144 7.06 13.93 -19.95
C THR A 144 8.47 14.23 -20.45
N ALA A 145 8.69 15.41 -21.07
CA ALA A 145 10.01 15.79 -21.55
C ALA A 145 11.03 15.80 -20.40
N LEU A 146 10.69 16.41 -19.28
CA LEU A 146 11.57 16.54 -18.13
C LEU A 146 11.97 15.19 -17.53
N GLN A 147 10.98 14.32 -17.30
CA GLN A 147 11.21 13.00 -16.72
C GLN A 147 11.92 12.05 -17.70
N VAL A 148 11.57 12.07 -19.00
CA VAL A 148 12.29 11.30 -20.03
C VAL A 148 13.73 11.78 -20.14
N THR A 149 13.99 13.09 -20.16
CA THR A 149 15.34 13.63 -20.16
C THR A 149 16.13 13.16 -18.94
N LYS A 150 15.55 13.21 -17.74
CA LYS A 150 16.19 12.67 -16.53
C LYS A 150 16.54 11.19 -16.70
N SER A 151 15.61 10.36 -17.18
CA SER A 151 15.84 8.93 -17.45
C SER A 151 16.94 8.68 -18.49
N LEU A 152 17.05 9.51 -19.53
CA LEU A 152 18.07 9.38 -20.57
C LEU A 152 19.44 9.91 -20.13
N ILE A 153 19.48 10.86 -19.19
CA ILE A 153 20.72 11.38 -18.61
C ILE A 153 21.26 10.44 -17.52
N PHE A 154 20.38 9.71 -16.82
CA PHE A 154 20.74 8.82 -15.71
C PHE A 154 21.97 7.93 -15.98
N PRO A 155 22.08 7.22 -17.12
CA PRO A 155 23.21 6.31 -17.35
C PRO A 155 24.57 7.03 -17.30
N TYR A 156 24.65 8.22 -17.89
CA TYR A 156 25.89 9.02 -17.92
C TYR A 156 26.28 9.57 -16.54
N ILE A 157 25.30 9.83 -15.67
CA ILE A 157 25.56 10.24 -14.29
C ILE A 157 25.96 9.01 -13.47
N ALA A 158 25.20 7.93 -13.57
CA ALA A 158 25.39 6.71 -12.81
C ALA A 158 26.75 6.05 -13.11
N GLU A 159 27.20 6.09 -14.37
CA GLU A 159 28.53 5.63 -14.79
C GLU A 159 29.66 6.36 -14.06
N LYS A 160 29.56 7.68 -13.83
CA LYS A 160 30.55 8.44 -13.05
C LYS A 160 30.65 8.01 -11.59
N PHE A 161 29.65 7.29 -11.09
CA PHE A 161 29.63 6.70 -9.76
C PHE A 161 29.79 5.17 -9.81
N HIS A 162 30.30 4.62 -10.90
CA HIS A 162 30.62 3.20 -11.09
C HIS A 162 29.39 2.27 -11.01
N TYR A 163 28.20 2.75 -11.37
CA TYR A 163 26.96 1.96 -11.26
C TYR A 163 27.02 0.64 -12.03
N GLY A 164 26.67 -0.46 -11.35
CA GLY A 164 26.69 -1.80 -11.93
C GLY A 164 28.08 -2.34 -12.26
N GLU A 165 29.15 -1.66 -11.82
CA GLU A 165 30.52 -2.15 -12.01
C GLU A 165 30.92 -3.17 -10.94
N SER A 166 31.62 -4.22 -11.37
CA SER A 166 32.34 -5.13 -10.49
C SER A 166 33.59 -4.44 -9.93
N PHE A 167 34.10 -4.91 -8.80
CA PHE A 167 35.34 -4.36 -8.23
C PHE A 167 36.57 -4.96 -8.93
N ASP A 168 37.67 -4.20 -8.97
CA ASP A 168 38.98 -4.74 -9.38
C ASP A 168 39.64 -5.46 -8.19
N LYS A 169 40.14 -6.68 -8.42
CA LYS A 169 40.89 -7.44 -7.42
C LYS A 169 42.24 -6.82 -7.09
N ALA A 170 42.80 -6.00 -7.97
CA ALA A 170 44.06 -5.30 -7.71
C ALA A 170 43.92 -4.26 -6.60
N ASP A 171 42.73 -3.67 -6.44
CA ASP A 171 42.40 -2.68 -5.40
C ASP A 171 42.04 -3.34 -4.05
N ARG A 172 42.10 -4.67 -3.96
CA ARG A 172 41.67 -5.45 -2.80
C ARG A 172 42.83 -6.23 -2.18
N LEU A 173 42.78 -6.36 -0.86
CA LEU A 173 43.79 -7.08 -0.09
C LEU A 173 43.61 -8.60 -0.21
N ALA A 174 44.69 -9.34 0.00
CA ALA A 174 44.59 -10.77 0.19
C ALA A 174 43.87 -11.07 1.54
N HIS A 175 43.25 -12.24 1.65
CA HIS A 175 42.54 -12.63 2.88
C HIS A 175 43.47 -12.85 4.07
N ASP A 176 44.74 -13.14 3.80
CA ASP A 176 45.87 -13.35 4.72
C ASP A 176 46.82 -12.13 4.73
N ASP A 177 46.32 -10.95 4.35
CA ASP A 177 47.11 -9.73 4.41
C ASP A 177 47.48 -9.39 5.86
N LYS A 178 48.77 -9.15 6.11
CA LYS A 178 49.29 -8.89 7.47
C LYS A 178 48.60 -7.71 8.16
N SER A 179 48.20 -6.68 7.40
CA SER A 179 47.51 -5.52 7.99
C SER A 179 46.11 -5.88 8.50
N ILE A 180 45.41 -6.79 7.82
CA ILE A 180 44.11 -7.31 8.25
C ILE A 180 44.30 -8.20 9.48
N GLU A 181 45.27 -9.11 9.45
CA GLU A 181 45.57 -10.00 10.59
C GLU A 181 45.99 -9.22 11.85
N GLU A 182 46.87 -8.23 11.69
CA GLU A 182 47.32 -7.37 12.80
C GLU A 182 46.16 -6.53 13.35
N ALA A 183 45.33 -5.93 12.49
CA ALA A 183 44.17 -5.15 12.92
C ALA A 183 43.14 -6.03 13.65
N HIS A 184 42.88 -7.24 13.14
CA HIS A 184 41.98 -8.21 13.76
C HIS A 184 42.52 -8.65 15.13
N LYS A 185 43.80 -9.02 15.22
CA LYS A 185 44.43 -9.39 16.48
C LYS A 185 44.41 -8.26 17.50
N GLN A 186 44.75 -7.03 17.10
CA GLN A 186 44.71 -5.86 17.98
C GLN A 186 43.29 -5.57 18.47
N ALA A 187 42.27 -5.74 17.62
CA ALA A 187 40.87 -5.60 18.02
C ALA A 187 40.48 -6.65 19.07
N ASN A 188 40.89 -7.90 18.87
CA ASN A 188 40.61 -9.01 19.79
C ASN A 188 41.34 -8.82 21.13
N ASP A 189 42.62 -8.44 21.11
CA ASP A 189 43.40 -8.10 22.30
C ASP A 189 42.76 -6.94 23.07
N LYS A 190 42.32 -5.89 22.38
CA LYS A 190 41.64 -4.74 23.00
C LYS A 190 40.31 -5.14 23.65
N PHE A 191 39.51 -6.00 23.00
CA PHE A 191 38.27 -6.51 23.58
C PHE A 191 38.57 -7.36 24.82
N ARG A 192 39.55 -8.28 24.73
CA ARG A 192 39.99 -9.12 25.84
C ARG A 192 40.46 -8.28 27.03
N ASP A 193 41.42 -7.39 26.82
CA ASP A 193 42.06 -6.61 27.88
C ASP A 193 41.08 -5.62 28.54
N LYS A 194 40.08 -5.13 27.78
CA LYS A 194 39.01 -4.30 28.35
C LYS A 194 38.13 -5.10 29.31
N ASN A 195 37.73 -6.32 28.92
CA ASN A 195 36.80 -7.13 29.71
C ASN A 195 37.49 -7.81 30.90
N LEU A 196 38.77 -8.21 30.76
CA LEU A 196 39.59 -8.76 31.85
C LEU A 196 39.83 -7.81 33.03
N ARG A 197 39.57 -6.50 32.86
CA ARG A 197 39.62 -5.54 33.98
C ARG A 197 38.54 -5.80 35.03
N ASN A 198 37.40 -6.32 34.60
CA ASN A 198 36.19 -6.45 35.41
C ASN A 198 35.59 -7.87 35.42
N HIS A 199 36.16 -8.81 34.67
CA HIS A 199 35.67 -10.19 34.53
C HIS A 199 36.83 -11.18 34.49
N GLU A 200 36.61 -12.38 34.99
CA GLU A 200 37.59 -13.47 34.97
C GLU A 200 37.75 -14.05 33.55
N THR A 201 38.80 -14.85 33.36
CA THR A 201 39.00 -15.60 32.13
C THR A 201 37.92 -16.65 31.97
N GLY A 202 37.33 -16.74 30.77
CA GLY A 202 36.28 -17.71 30.46
C GLY A 202 36.34 -18.19 29.02
N HIS A 203 35.36 -19.00 28.62
CA HIS A 203 35.25 -19.53 27.26
C HIS A 203 35.18 -18.42 26.21
N TRP A 204 34.60 -17.27 26.55
CA TRP A 204 34.50 -16.09 25.70
C TRP A 204 35.84 -15.63 25.10
N ILE A 205 36.98 -15.88 25.77
CA ILE A 205 38.31 -15.57 25.23
C ILE A 205 38.61 -16.47 24.04
N ASN A 206 38.28 -17.76 24.11
CA ASN A 206 38.51 -18.70 23.02
C ASN A 206 37.73 -18.28 21.76
N LEU A 207 36.50 -17.78 21.94
CA LEU A 207 35.66 -17.29 20.86
C LEU A 207 36.32 -16.18 20.03
N LEU A 208 37.21 -15.38 20.65
CA LEU A 208 37.91 -14.28 19.97
C LEU A 208 39.07 -14.75 19.09
N TYR A 209 39.70 -15.89 19.40
CA TYR A 209 40.93 -16.33 18.72
C TYR A 209 40.75 -17.59 17.88
N GLN A 210 39.61 -18.27 18.01
CA GLN A 210 39.29 -19.41 17.16
C GLN A 210 38.79 -18.96 15.79
N THR A 211 39.15 -19.73 14.75
CA THR A 211 38.56 -19.58 13.42
C THR A 211 37.05 -19.78 13.49
N PRO A 212 36.20 -19.00 12.83
CA PRO A 212 34.77 -19.29 12.82
C PRO A 212 34.45 -20.66 12.19
N PRO A 213 33.49 -21.44 12.71
CA PRO A 213 33.16 -22.76 12.17
C PRO A 213 32.75 -22.75 10.71
N TYR A 214 32.14 -21.67 10.23
CA TYR A 214 31.62 -21.57 8.87
C TYR A 214 32.69 -21.29 7.80
N ASP A 215 33.93 -21.00 8.18
CA ASP A 215 35.07 -20.86 7.25
C ASP A 215 35.59 -22.22 6.74
N ILE A 216 35.28 -23.31 7.45
CA ILE A 216 35.84 -24.62 7.11
C ILE A 216 35.13 -25.24 5.90
N THR A 217 35.92 -25.76 4.97
CA THR A 217 35.41 -26.53 3.82
C THR A 217 35.71 -28.03 3.92
N LYS A 218 36.63 -28.42 4.82
CA LYS A 218 37.00 -29.82 5.04
C LYS A 218 35.83 -30.61 5.61
N GLY A 219 35.50 -31.71 4.96
CA GLY A 219 34.36 -32.57 5.33
C GLY A 219 33.14 -32.38 4.43
N SER A 220 33.02 -31.24 3.73
CA SER A 220 31.85 -30.95 2.87
C SER A 220 31.67 -31.96 1.73
N LYS A 221 32.77 -32.42 1.11
CA LYS A 221 32.73 -33.44 0.04
C LYS A 221 32.11 -34.77 0.50
N ALA A 222 32.28 -35.13 1.76
CA ALA A 222 31.70 -36.37 2.32
C ALA A 222 30.19 -36.26 2.60
N LEU A 223 29.64 -35.05 2.45
CA LEU A 223 28.22 -34.70 2.58
C LEU A 223 27.59 -34.37 1.22
N ASP A 224 28.34 -34.52 0.12
CA ASP A 224 27.95 -34.08 -1.22
C ASP A 224 27.65 -32.56 -1.32
N ILE A 225 28.30 -31.76 -0.45
CA ILE A 225 28.15 -30.30 -0.43
C ILE A 225 29.35 -29.66 -1.15
N ASN A 226 29.06 -28.92 -2.23
CA ASN A 226 30.04 -28.13 -2.95
C ASN A 226 30.15 -26.71 -2.37
N MET A 227 31.17 -26.48 -1.54
CA MET A 227 31.43 -25.17 -0.92
C MET A 227 32.17 -24.19 -1.85
N GLY A 228 32.32 -24.48 -3.16
CA GLY A 228 32.90 -23.52 -4.11
C GLY A 228 34.36 -23.10 -3.87
N GLY A 229 35.11 -23.79 -2.99
CA GLY A 229 36.52 -23.52 -2.71
C GLY A 229 36.74 -22.11 -2.15
N ALA A 230 37.39 -21.24 -2.93
CA ALA A 230 37.62 -19.84 -2.56
C ALA A 230 36.31 -19.04 -2.38
N TYR A 231 35.18 -19.54 -2.89
CA TYR A 231 33.87 -18.89 -2.81
C TYR A 231 32.96 -19.45 -1.70
N HIS A 232 33.50 -20.18 -0.70
CA HIS A 232 32.72 -20.80 0.39
C HIS A 232 31.85 -19.82 1.17
N ARG A 233 32.26 -18.54 1.25
CA ARG A 233 31.50 -17.46 1.86
C ARG A 233 30.08 -17.32 1.30
N LEU A 234 29.88 -17.65 0.02
CA LEU A 234 28.56 -17.63 -0.61
C LEU A 234 27.61 -18.71 -0.04
N TYR A 235 28.16 -19.88 0.31
CA TYR A 235 27.40 -21.08 0.66
C TYR A 235 27.14 -21.20 2.17
N THR A 236 27.55 -20.21 2.95
CA THR A 236 27.51 -20.23 4.41
C THR A 236 26.86 -18.95 4.91
N LEU A 237 25.81 -19.08 5.74
CA LEU A 237 25.09 -17.92 6.26
C LEU A 237 25.94 -17.07 7.19
N GLY A 238 27.01 -17.63 7.77
CA GLY A 238 27.96 -16.90 8.59
C GLY A 238 28.65 -15.72 7.87
N HIS A 239 28.84 -15.76 6.55
CA HIS A 239 29.41 -14.63 5.80
C HIS A 239 28.34 -13.74 5.15
N ASP A 240 27.06 -14.05 5.31
CA ASP A 240 26.02 -13.16 4.82
C ASP A 240 26.02 -11.85 5.64
N PRO A 241 26.10 -10.66 5.04
CA PRO A 241 26.18 -9.41 5.80
C PRO A 241 24.95 -9.10 6.68
N ILE A 242 23.82 -9.78 6.47
CA ILE A 242 22.61 -9.66 7.29
C ILE A 242 22.40 -10.93 8.13
N LEU A 243 22.31 -12.10 7.49
CA LEU A 243 22.02 -13.36 8.18
C LEU A 243 23.18 -13.82 9.06
N GLY A 244 24.42 -13.41 8.77
CA GLY A 244 25.60 -13.73 9.55
C GLY A 244 25.55 -13.18 10.99
N TRP A 245 24.82 -12.09 11.23
CA TRP A 245 24.61 -11.59 12.61
C TRP A 245 23.84 -12.56 13.50
N ILE A 246 22.97 -13.38 12.90
CA ILE A 246 22.21 -14.40 13.61
C ILE A 246 22.96 -15.73 13.52
N PHE A 247 23.11 -16.26 12.31
CA PHE A 247 23.65 -17.59 12.09
C PHE A 247 25.15 -17.65 12.36
N GLY A 248 25.93 -16.65 11.95
CA GLY A 248 27.36 -16.61 12.23
C GLY A 248 27.68 -16.50 13.73
N THR A 249 26.94 -15.66 14.46
CA THR A 249 27.05 -15.58 15.93
C THR A 249 26.73 -16.93 16.60
N MET A 250 25.62 -17.57 16.23
CA MET A 250 25.23 -18.88 16.76
C MET A 250 26.23 -19.98 16.37
N ASN A 251 26.73 -19.93 15.14
CA ASN A 251 27.77 -20.83 14.64
C ASN A 251 29.02 -20.72 15.52
N ILE A 252 29.53 -19.51 15.77
CA ILE A 252 30.70 -19.26 16.63
C ILE A 252 30.47 -19.78 18.06
N LEU A 253 29.27 -19.60 18.62
CA LEU A 253 28.94 -20.08 19.97
C LEU A 253 28.90 -21.60 20.08
N THR A 254 28.36 -22.27 19.06
CA THR A 254 27.96 -23.69 19.18
C THR A 254 28.85 -24.65 18.38
N ASP A 255 29.90 -24.17 17.72
CA ASP A 255 30.71 -24.96 16.78
C ASP A 255 29.84 -25.65 15.71
N VAL A 256 28.92 -24.87 15.13
CA VAL A 256 28.02 -25.30 14.05
C VAL A 256 28.32 -24.49 12.80
N ILE A 257 28.17 -25.08 11.63
CA ILE A 257 28.16 -24.37 10.35
C ILE A 257 26.74 -24.38 9.78
N THR A 258 26.20 -23.21 9.44
CA THR A 258 24.92 -23.10 8.75
C THR A 258 25.11 -22.70 7.29
N LEU A 259 24.57 -23.52 6.38
CA LEU A 259 24.64 -23.31 4.95
C LEU A 259 23.54 -22.38 4.44
N ASN A 260 23.70 -21.85 3.22
CA ASN A 260 22.74 -20.96 2.56
C ASN A 260 21.35 -21.58 2.31
N ASN A 261 21.21 -22.89 2.44
CA ASN A 261 19.93 -23.61 2.42
C ASN A 261 19.32 -23.84 3.82
N PHE A 262 19.84 -23.15 4.85
CA PHE A 262 19.47 -23.24 6.27
C PHE A 262 19.74 -24.60 6.95
N GLN A 263 20.42 -25.53 6.28
CA GLN A 263 20.89 -26.76 6.92
C GLN A 263 22.14 -26.47 7.77
N SER A 264 22.18 -27.05 8.96
CA SER A 264 23.26 -26.83 9.92
C SER A 264 23.93 -28.13 10.31
N TYR A 265 25.26 -28.12 10.41
CA TYR A 265 26.07 -29.31 10.71
C TYR A 265 27.06 -29.02 11.83
N ARG A 266 27.34 -30.05 12.66
CA ARG A 266 28.35 -29.93 13.72
C ARG A 266 29.75 -29.85 13.11
N VAL A 267 30.57 -28.93 13.62
CA VAL A 267 31.99 -28.81 13.35
C VAL A 267 32.77 -29.32 14.56
N VAL A 268 33.73 -30.20 14.34
CA VAL A 268 34.72 -30.56 15.36
C VAL A 268 35.99 -29.76 15.10
N ARG A 269 36.72 -29.37 16.15
CA ARG A 269 37.89 -28.46 16.07
C ARG A 269 39.23 -29.17 15.85
N ASN A 270 39.41 -30.41 16.30
CA ASN A 270 40.69 -31.12 16.30
C ASN A 270 40.59 -32.55 15.73
N PRO A 271 40.93 -32.78 14.45
CA PRO A 271 41.21 -31.78 13.41
C PRO A 271 39.92 -31.09 12.94
N MET A 272 40.02 -29.82 12.53
CA MET A 272 38.83 -29.04 12.14
C MET A 272 38.14 -29.65 10.92
N ARG A 273 36.86 -30.02 11.04
CA ARG A 273 36.06 -30.56 9.92
C ARG A 273 34.55 -30.49 10.20
N ILE A 274 33.78 -30.36 9.13
CA ILE A 274 32.33 -30.59 9.13
C ILE A 274 32.07 -32.08 9.32
N THR A 275 31.13 -32.43 10.20
CA THR A 275 30.70 -33.80 10.45
C THR A 275 29.38 -34.12 9.73
N LYS A 276 28.91 -35.38 9.82
CA LYS A 276 27.60 -35.79 9.30
C LYS A 276 26.44 -35.50 10.27
N GLU A 277 26.73 -34.98 11.46
CA GLU A 277 25.72 -34.65 12.45
C GLU A 277 24.98 -33.39 12.03
N ILE A 278 23.70 -33.56 11.69
CA ILE A 278 22.78 -32.45 11.43
C ILE A 278 22.37 -31.86 12.78
N VAL A 279 22.49 -30.55 12.91
CA VAL A 279 22.04 -29.82 14.10
C VAL A 279 20.74 -29.09 13.75
N PRO A 280 19.59 -29.52 14.27
CA PRO A 280 18.33 -28.81 14.08
C PRO A 280 18.43 -27.38 14.62
N MET A 281 17.73 -26.45 13.97
CA MET A 281 17.76 -25.02 14.36
C MET A 281 17.39 -24.80 15.83
N HIS A 282 16.36 -25.51 16.33
CA HIS A 282 15.96 -25.42 17.74
C HIS A 282 17.05 -25.89 18.70
N SER A 283 17.82 -26.91 18.33
CA SER A 283 18.94 -27.42 19.14
C SER A 283 20.07 -26.38 19.16
N MET A 284 20.41 -25.78 18.02
CA MET A 284 21.41 -24.71 17.94
C MET A 284 21.01 -23.49 18.78
N PHE A 285 19.73 -23.11 18.79
CA PHE A 285 19.20 -22.05 19.67
C PHE A 285 19.33 -22.41 21.15
N THR A 286 18.95 -23.63 21.52
CA THR A 286 19.04 -24.11 22.90
C THR A 286 20.49 -24.13 23.38
N GLU A 287 21.41 -24.68 22.58
CA GLU A 287 22.83 -24.71 22.88
C GLU A 287 23.42 -23.30 22.98
N SER A 288 23.08 -22.41 22.05
CA SER A 288 23.48 -21.01 22.11
C SER A 288 23.04 -20.38 23.43
N TYR A 289 21.79 -20.61 23.85
CA TYR A 289 21.29 -20.11 25.12
C TYR A 289 22.06 -20.65 26.33
N GLU A 290 22.38 -21.94 26.36
CA GLU A 290 23.16 -22.52 27.46
C GLU A 290 24.57 -21.92 27.53
N TYR A 291 25.27 -21.75 26.39
CA TYR A 291 26.57 -21.06 26.37
C TYR A 291 26.48 -19.62 26.89
N ILE A 292 25.42 -18.89 26.55
CA ILE A 292 25.22 -17.51 27.00
C ILE A 292 24.96 -17.45 28.51
N LYS A 293 24.27 -18.47 29.04
CA LYS A 293 23.96 -18.59 30.47
C LYS A 293 25.16 -19.00 31.31
N GLU A 294 26.07 -19.81 30.76
CA GLU A 294 27.32 -20.20 31.42
C GLU A 294 28.23 -19.00 31.70
N ASP A 295 28.36 -18.10 30.73
CA ASP A 295 29.07 -16.83 30.89
C ASP A 295 28.44 -15.76 30.00
N PHE A 296 27.96 -14.68 30.63
CA PHE A 296 27.36 -13.54 29.93
C PHE A 296 28.27 -12.97 28.84
N LEU A 297 29.60 -13.03 29.00
CA LEU A 297 30.56 -12.53 28.00
C LEU A 297 30.62 -13.38 26.72
N ASN A 298 30.07 -14.61 26.71
CA ASN A 298 30.05 -15.45 25.51
C ASN A 298 29.28 -14.79 24.35
N LEU A 299 28.10 -14.20 24.61
CA LEU A 299 27.32 -13.52 23.56
C LEU A 299 28.04 -12.28 23.01
N PRO A 300 28.47 -11.29 23.83
CA PRO A 300 29.23 -10.15 23.34
C PRO A 300 30.51 -10.55 22.60
N ALA A 301 31.23 -11.57 23.07
CA ALA A 301 32.43 -12.05 22.40
C ALA A 301 32.14 -12.70 21.05
N ALA A 302 31.08 -13.53 20.95
CA ALA A 302 30.67 -14.13 19.68
C ALA A 302 30.20 -13.07 18.66
N ILE A 303 29.37 -12.11 19.09
CA ILE A 303 28.94 -10.99 18.24
C ILE A 303 30.15 -10.16 17.79
N PHE A 304 31.09 -9.91 18.70
CA PHE A 304 32.31 -9.17 18.38
C PHE A 304 33.20 -9.93 17.39
N ALA A 305 33.41 -11.23 17.60
CA ALA A 305 34.17 -12.10 16.70
C ALA A 305 33.52 -12.15 15.30
N GLN A 306 32.18 -12.30 15.24
CA GLN A 306 31.42 -12.21 13.99
C GLN A 306 31.63 -10.87 13.28
N ALA A 307 31.58 -9.76 14.02
CA ALA A 307 31.78 -8.42 13.47
C ALA A 307 33.19 -8.23 12.92
N GLN A 308 34.22 -8.69 13.64
CA GLN A 308 35.60 -8.61 13.15
C GLN A 308 35.80 -9.50 11.92
N HIS A 309 35.16 -10.68 11.88
CA HIS A 309 35.28 -11.60 10.76
C HIS A 309 34.68 -11.07 9.46
N LEU A 310 33.46 -10.53 9.53
CA LEU A 310 32.85 -9.87 8.37
C LEU A 310 33.71 -8.68 7.91
N LYS A 311 34.23 -7.89 8.86
CA LYS A 311 35.09 -6.75 8.55
C LYS A 311 36.41 -7.16 7.88
N SER A 312 37.04 -8.25 8.33
CA SER A 312 38.26 -8.74 7.69
C SER A 312 38.02 -9.25 6.27
N ASP A 313 36.81 -9.75 5.99
CA ASP A 313 36.44 -10.28 4.67
C ASP A 313 36.01 -9.20 3.66
N GLU A 314 35.40 -8.11 4.13
CA GLU A 314 34.72 -7.07 3.33
C GLU A 314 35.58 -6.47 2.21
N TYR A 315 36.86 -6.21 2.46
CA TYR A 315 37.79 -5.57 1.50
C TYR A 315 38.80 -6.54 0.86
N THR A 316 38.53 -7.84 0.92
CA THR A 316 39.40 -8.87 0.32
C THR A 316 39.09 -9.10 -1.16
N LYS A 317 39.99 -9.80 -1.87
CA LYS A 317 39.84 -10.15 -3.31
C LYS A 317 38.59 -10.95 -3.68
N VAL A 318 37.88 -11.49 -2.70
CA VAL A 318 36.61 -12.21 -2.86
C VAL A 318 35.45 -11.42 -2.26
N GLY A 319 35.69 -10.55 -1.27
CA GLY A 319 34.67 -9.74 -0.62
C GLY A 319 33.63 -10.57 0.15
N LEU A 320 32.49 -9.95 0.47
CA LEU A 320 31.32 -10.61 1.05
C LEU A 320 30.20 -10.77 0.01
N PRO A 321 29.39 -11.84 0.07
CA PRO A 321 28.29 -12.02 -0.88
C PRO A 321 27.22 -10.93 -0.74
N VAL A 322 26.45 -10.71 -1.82
CA VAL A 322 25.27 -9.84 -1.75
C VAL A 322 24.29 -10.39 -0.71
N PRO A 323 23.85 -9.58 0.26
CA PRO A 323 23.03 -10.07 1.38
C PRO A 323 21.76 -10.77 0.91
N LEU A 324 21.40 -11.86 1.59
CA LEU A 324 20.20 -12.69 1.37
C LEU A 324 20.16 -13.43 0.03
N LEU A 325 20.95 -13.01 -0.95
CA LEU A 325 20.79 -13.45 -2.34
C LEU A 325 21.10 -14.94 -2.51
N SER A 326 22.10 -15.45 -1.80
CA SER A 326 22.48 -16.87 -1.89
C SER A 326 21.42 -17.81 -1.31
N SER A 327 20.57 -17.32 -0.40
CA SER A 327 19.46 -18.08 0.20
C SER A 327 18.20 -18.03 -0.67
N ILE A 328 18.03 -16.98 -1.46
CA ILE A 328 16.88 -16.79 -2.36
C ILE A 328 17.12 -17.46 -3.71
N ASN A 329 18.31 -17.24 -4.30
CA ASN A 329 18.70 -17.76 -5.59
C ASN A 329 20.22 -17.97 -5.66
N GLU A 330 20.66 -19.15 -5.22
CA GLU A 330 22.08 -19.54 -5.20
C GLU A 330 22.74 -19.39 -6.57
N ASN A 331 22.10 -19.84 -7.65
CA ASN A 331 22.68 -19.82 -9.00
C ASN A 331 22.99 -18.40 -9.45
N PHE A 332 22.05 -17.48 -9.26
CA PHE A 332 22.24 -16.08 -9.58
C PHE A 332 23.26 -15.41 -8.65
N ALA A 333 23.20 -15.68 -7.35
CA ALA A 333 24.18 -15.18 -6.38
C ALA A 333 25.60 -15.64 -6.72
N SER A 334 25.76 -16.90 -7.13
CA SER A 334 27.05 -17.50 -7.53
C SER A 334 27.59 -16.85 -8.80
N ALA A 335 26.75 -16.61 -9.80
CA ALA A 335 27.15 -15.93 -11.03
C ALA A 335 27.64 -14.50 -10.75
N LEU A 336 26.87 -13.74 -9.97
CA LEU A 336 27.18 -12.36 -9.60
C LEU A 336 28.45 -12.26 -8.74
N TYR A 337 28.59 -13.14 -7.75
CA TYR A 337 29.75 -13.14 -6.87
C TYR A 337 31.04 -13.53 -7.60
N LYS A 338 30.97 -14.51 -8.53
CA LYS A 338 32.11 -14.90 -9.38
C LYS A 338 32.48 -13.85 -10.42
N SER A 339 31.58 -12.94 -10.77
CA SER A 339 31.91 -11.77 -11.58
C SER A 339 32.54 -10.63 -10.79
N ASN A 340 32.88 -10.86 -9.50
CA ASN A 340 33.44 -9.85 -8.59
C ASN A 340 32.46 -8.72 -8.29
N TYR A 341 31.19 -9.07 -8.08
CA TYR A 341 30.18 -8.16 -7.56
C TYR A 341 29.78 -8.62 -6.16
N ASP A 342 30.19 -7.84 -5.16
CA ASP A 342 30.06 -8.14 -3.74
C ASP A 342 29.02 -7.24 -3.03
N ALA A 343 28.91 -7.37 -1.72
CA ALA A 343 28.06 -6.54 -0.88
C ALA A 343 28.35 -5.03 -1.01
N LEU A 344 29.61 -4.63 -1.25
CA LEU A 344 29.99 -3.23 -1.40
C LEU A 344 29.54 -2.66 -2.74
N CYS A 345 29.70 -3.42 -3.83
CA CYS A 345 29.11 -3.10 -5.13
C CYS A 345 27.60 -2.91 -5.02
N PHE A 346 26.92 -3.85 -4.36
CA PHE A 346 25.47 -3.77 -4.12
C PHE A 346 25.09 -2.52 -3.31
N ALA A 347 25.79 -2.24 -2.21
CA ALA A 347 25.52 -1.08 -1.37
C ALA A 347 25.74 0.25 -2.11
N ARG A 348 26.77 0.33 -2.96
CA ARG A 348 27.01 1.49 -3.86
C ARG A 348 25.85 1.66 -4.83
N ASP A 349 25.47 0.60 -5.53
CA ASP A 349 24.41 0.66 -6.54
C ASP A 349 23.06 1.01 -5.91
N LEU A 350 22.75 0.46 -4.74
CA LEU A 350 21.53 0.80 -3.98
C LEU A 350 21.48 2.29 -3.60
N LYS A 351 22.62 2.89 -3.22
CA LYS A 351 22.70 4.35 -2.96
C LYS A 351 22.39 5.16 -4.22
N ILE A 352 22.91 4.75 -5.38
CA ILE A 352 22.66 5.42 -6.67
C ILE A 352 21.19 5.31 -7.05
N VAL A 353 20.59 4.13 -6.91
CA VAL A 353 19.15 3.90 -7.12
C VAL A 353 18.31 4.79 -6.20
N GLY A 354 18.64 4.83 -4.90
CA GLY A 354 17.96 5.68 -3.92
C GLY A 354 18.06 7.17 -4.23
N ALA A 355 19.24 7.65 -4.63
CA ALA A 355 19.43 9.03 -5.07
C ALA A 355 18.60 9.34 -6.32
N SER A 356 18.57 8.42 -7.30
CA SER A 356 17.78 8.58 -8.51
C SER A 356 16.27 8.65 -8.22
N PHE A 357 15.77 7.83 -7.30
CA PHE A 357 14.38 7.90 -6.82
C PHE A 357 14.07 9.25 -6.16
N ALA A 358 14.95 9.73 -5.27
CA ALA A 358 14.78 11.01 -4.60
C ALA A 358 14.74 12.18 -5.61
N VAL A 359 15.60 12.14 -6.63
CA VAL A 359 15.58 13.12 -7.72
C VAL A 359 14.24 13.08 -8.48
N SER A 360 13.71 11.89 -8.80
CA SER A 360 12.37 11.77 -9.43
C SER A 360 11.29 12.42 -8.57
N LYS A 361 11.30 12.21 -7.25
CA LYS A 361 10.36 12.88 -6.34
C LYS A 361 10.48 14.40 -6.35
N VAL A 362 11.69 14.95 -6.45
CA VAL A 362 11.88 16.41 -6.61
C VAL A 362 11.23 16.90 -7.90
N PHE A 363 11.39 16.18 -9.01
CA PHE A 363 10.72 16.52 -10.27
C PHE A 363 9.19 16.49 -10.13
N ASP A 364 8.63 15.47 -9.49
CA ASP A 364 7.18 15.39 -9.26
C ASP A 364 6.68 16.56 -8.39
N ILE A 365 7.42 16.94 -7.35
CA ILE A 365 7.10 18.11 -6.51
C ILE A 365 7.10 19.38 -7.35
N ILE A 366 8.13 19.60 -8.17
CA ILE A 366 8.22 20.78 -9.05
C ILE A 366 7.02 20.80 -10.01
N ILE A 367 6.72 19.68 -10.68
CA ILE A 367 5.59 19.58 -11.61
C ILE A 367 4.27 19.86 -10.88
N THR A 368 4.08 19.28 -9.69
CA THR A 368 2.88 19.49 -8.87
C THR A 368 2.69 20.95 -8.49
N LEU A 369 3.75 21.59 -7.98
CA LEU A 369 3.70 22.98 -7.55
C LEU A 369 3.43 23.92 -8.72
N VAL A 370 4.16 23.76 -9.84
CA VAL A 370 4.01 24.62 -11.01
C VAL A 370 2.64 24.41 -11.66
N HIS A 371 2.16 23.18 -11.79
CA HIS A 371 0.82 22.90 -12.29
C HIS A 371 -0.26 23.50 -11.37
N GLY A 372 -0.06 23.39 -10.04
CA GLY A 372 -0.93 23.99 -9.02
C GLY A 372 -1.16 25.50 -9.17
N LEU A 373 -0.18 26.25 -9.70
CA LEU A 373 -0.31 27.68 -9.96
C LEU A 373 -1.33 28.03 -11.06
N PHE A 374 -1.74 27.04 -11.87
CA PHE A 374 -2.70 27.22 -12.96
C PHE A 374 -4.12 26.79 -12.57
N ARG A 375 -4.34 26.40 -11.31
CA ARG A 375 -5.69 26.15 -10.77
C ARG A 375 -6.45 27.48 -10.72
N ARG A 376 -7.68 27.47 -11.20
CA ARG A 376 -8.60 28.62 -11.08
C ARG A 376 -9.29 28.62 -9.71
N ASP A 377 -9.67 29.79 -9.21
CA ASP A 377 -10.30 29.91 -7.88
C ASP A 377 -11.68 29.25 -7.79
N ASP A 378 -12.40 29.14 -8.92
CA ASP A 378 -13.69 28.47 -9.04
C ASP A 378 -13.60 26.94 -9.12
N GLU A 379 -12.39 26.37 -9.16
CA GLU A 379 -12.16 24.94 -9.33
C GLU A 379 -11.84 24.25 -7.98
N PRO A 380 -12.60 23.19 -7.61
CA PRO A 380 -12.31 22.41 -6.42
C PRO A 380 -10.89 21.86 -6.42
N LYS A 381 -10.19 22.04 -5.30
CA LYS A 381 -8.78 21.68 -5.17
C LYS A 381 -8.52 20.20 -5.48
N ASP A 382 -9.35 19.31 -4.95
CA ASP A 382 -9.13 17.86 -5.10
C ASP A 382 -9.37 17.38 -6.53
N LEU A 383 -10.32 17.96 -7.25
CA LEU A 383 -10.55 17.65 -8.67
C LEU A 383 -9.38 18.13 -9.55
N PHE A 384 -8.78 19.28 -9.22
CA PHE A 384 -7.57 19.74 -9.90
C PHE A 384 -6.34 18.90 -9.52
N GLU A 385 -6.26 18.42 -8.28
CA GLU A 385 -5.21 17.51 -7.83
C GLU A 385 -5.30 16.16 -8.56
N VAL A 386 -6.51 15.64 -8.83
CA VAL A 386 -6.71 14.45 -9.68
C VAL A 386 -6.09 14.66 -11.06
N ARG A 387 -6.28 15.83 -11.69
CA ARG A 387 -5.67 16.15 -13.00
C ARG A 387 -4.14 16.16 -12.90
N THR A 388 -3.60 16.77 -11.86
CA THR A 388 -2.15 16.81 -11.57
C THR A 388 -1.56 15.39 -11.44
N ARG A 389 -2.22 14.53 -10.65
CA ARG A 389 -1.79 13.14 -10.45
C ARG A 389 -1.88 12.31 -11.72
N LYS A 390 -2.91 12.51 -12.55
CA LYS A 390 -2.98 11.89 -13.89
C LYS A 390 -1.79 12.31 -14.76
N ILE A 391 -1.40 13.58 -14.75
CA ILE A 391 -0.21 14.07 -15.47
C ILE A 391 1.06 13.35 -14.97
N LEU A 392 1.26 13.26 -13.65
CA LEU A 392 2.40 12.58 -13.05
C LEU A 392 2.42 11.08 -13.39
N LEU A 393 1.28 10.40 -13.29
CA LEU A 393 1.15 8.98 -13.64
C LEU A 393 1.56 8.71 -15.09
N VAL A 394 1.00 9.48 -16.03
CA VAL A 394 1.28 9.28 -17.46
C VAL A 394 2.74 9.62 -17.79
N SER A 395 3.24 10.76 -17.32
CA SER A 395 4.63 11.17 -17.57
C SER A 395 5.64 10.18 -16.98
N ASN A 396 5.45 9.72 -15.74
CA ASN A 396 6.37 8.77 -15.09
C ASN A 396 6.32 7.40 -15.76
N SER A 397 5.13 6.97 -16.22
CA SER A 397 4.96 5.74 -16.98
C SER A 397 5.71 5.79 -18.32
N ILE A 398 5.62 6.92 -19.03
CA ILE A 398 6.37 7.12 -20.28
C ILE A 398 7.87 7.12 -19.99
N ALA A 399 8.34 7.88 -19.01
CA ALA A 399 9.76 7.96 -18.66
C ALA A 399 10.34 6.60 -18.23
N SER A 400 9.56 5.81 -17.49
CA SER A 400 9.89 4.43 -17.10
C SER A 400 9.98 3.50 -18.30
N THR A 401 9.02 3.61 -19.21
CA THR A 401 9.04 2.84 -20.46
C THR A 401 10.25 3.23 -21.32
N SER A 402 10.58 4.52 -21.39
CA SER A 402 11.75 5.00 -22.12
C SER A 402 13.08 4.46 -21.57
N THR A 403 13.26 4.39 -20.24
CA THR A 403 14.49 3.80 -19.67
C THR A 403 14.57 2.30 -19.91
N ILE A 404 13.45 1.56 -19.82
CA ILE A 404 13.39 0.13 -20.16
C ILE A 404 13.77 -0.09 -21.62
N ILE A 405 13.20 0.69 -22.53
CA ILE A 405 13.52 0.63 -23.97
C ILE A 405 14.99 0.96 -24.20
N ASN A 406 15.53 1.99 -23.56
CA ASN A 406 16.94 2.36 -23.69
C ASN A 406 17.87 1.21 -23.26
N ALA A 407 17.62 0.61 -22.10
CA ALA A 407 18.38 -0.54 -21.61
C ALA A 407 18.25 -1.76 -22.55
N GLY A 408 17.05 -2.01 -23.09
CA GLY A 408 16.79 -3.10 -24.03
C GLY A 408 17.50 -2.92 -25.37
N ILE A 409 17.37 -1.75 -26.00
CA ILE A 409 18.00 -1.44 -27.30
C ILE A 409 19.53 -1.47 -27.20
N THR A 410 20.07 -0.90 -26.13
CA THR A 410 21.52 -0.87 -25.91
C THR A 410 22.08 -2.20 -25.38
N SER A 411 21.21 -3.16 -25.03
CA SER A 411 21.58 -4.40 -24.33
C SER A 411 22.47 -4.15 -23.10
N ASN A 412 22.30 -2.99 -22.46
CA ASN A 412 23.07 -2.58 -21.30
C ASN A 412 22.14 -2.33 -20.10
N PRO A 413 22.07 -3.25 -19.14
CA PRO A 413 21.17 -3.11 -17.98
C PRO A 413 21.55 -1.92 -17.08
N LYS A 414 22.79 -1.41 -17.16
CA LYS A 414 23.21 -0.21 -16.41
C LYS A 414 22.48 1.06 -16.86
N ASN A 415 21.90 1.03 -18.07
CA ASN A 415 21.11 2.14 -18.59
C ASN A 415 19.70 2.22 -17.99
N LEU A 416 19.32 1.23 -17.16
CA LEU A 416 18.03 1.17 -16.50
C LEU A 416 18.02 2.03 -15.23
N ASP A 417 17.19 3.06 -15.24
CA ASP A 417 16.94 3.93 -14.09
C ASP A 417 15.92 3.29 -13.13
N ILE A 418 16.41 2.38 -12.29
CA ILE A 418 15.59 1.67 -11.29
C ILE A 418 14.93 2.66 -10.31
N GLY A 419 15.58 3.79 -10.00
CA GLY A 419 15.01 4.81 -9.12
C GLY A 419 13.73 5.43 -9.70
N SER A 420 13.71 5.71 -11.00
CA SER A 420 12.50 6.16 -11.70
C SER A 420 11.42 5.08 -11.76
N LEU A 421 11.79 3.82 -11.97
CA LEU A 421 10.83 2.71 -11.96
C LEU A 421 10.12 2.60 -10.61
N LEU A 422 10.87 2.66 -9.50
CA LEU A 422 10.31 2.66 -8.15
C LEU A 422 9.37 3.85 -7.93
N ASN A 423 9.73 5.03 -8.47
CA ASN A 423 8.88 6.21 -8.38
C ASN A 423 7.51 5.98 -9.05
N THR A 424 7.51 5.43 -10.25
CA THR A 424 6.29 5.10 -11.01
C THR A 424 5.43 4.08 -10.29
N VAL A 425 6.03 3.05 -9.70
CA VAL A 425 5.30 2.08 -8.87
C VAL A 425 4.60 2.77 -7.70
N VAL A 426 5.29 3.68 -7.00
CA VAL A 426 4.67 4.47 -5.92
C VAL A 426 3.48 5.27 -6.43
N HIS A 427 3.58 5.93 -7.59
CA HIS A 427 2.46 6.66 -8.19
C HIS A 427 1.30 5.73 -8.55
N LEU A 428 1.57 4.57 -9.17
CA LEU A 428 0.55 3.60 -9.55
C LEU A 428 -0.31 3.14 -8.36
N PHE A 429 0.27 3.04 -7.16
CA PHE A 429 -0.47 2.71 -5.94
C PHE A 429 -1.10 3.93 -5.28
N THR A 430 -0.34 5.01 -5.08
CA THR A 430 -0.78 6.15 -4.25
C THR A 430 -1.74 7.07 -4.98
N ASP A 431 -1.49 7.37 -6.26
CA ASP A 431 -2.35 8.25 -7.04
C ASP A 431 -3.64 7.55 -7.42
N MET A 432 -3.61 6.27 -7.79
CA MET A 432 -4.84 5.53 -8.11
C MET A 432 -5.77 5.43 -6.90
N ARG A 433 -5.22 5.21 -5.70
CA ARG A 433 -6.02 5.24 -4.45
C ARG A 433 -6.63 6.62 -4.20
N PHE A 434 -5.85 7.69 -4.39
CA PHE A 434 -6.36 9.05 -4.25
C PHE A 434 -7.49 9.33 -5.23
N ILE A 435 -7.29 9.02 -6.52
CA ILE A 435 -8.30 9.24 -7.57
C ILE A 435 -9.57 8.44 -7.30
N ALA A 436 -9.45 7.20 -6.84
CA ALA A 436 -10.60 6.37 -6.47
C ALA A 436 -11.39 6.98 -5.32
N ARG A 437 -10.71 7.44 -4.26
CA ARG A 437 -11.34 8.10 -3.11
C ARG A 437 -12.07 9.39 -3.51
N ILE A 438 -11.41 10.29 -4.25
CA ILE A 438 -12.06 11.54 -4.70
C ILE A 438 -13.24 11.25 -5.63
N LYS A 439 -13.18 10.17 -6.41
CA LYS A 439 -14.29 9.73 -7.25
C LYS A 439 -15.49 9.24 -6.42
N GLU A 440 -15.23 8.46 -5.37
CA GLU A 440 -16.24 7.99 -4.43
C GLU A 440 -16.92 9.15 -3.71
N GLU A 441 -16.13 10.06 -3.11
CA GLU A 441 -16.62 11.28 -2.45
C GLU A 441 -17.47 12.13 -3.42
N PHE A 442 -17.03 12.27 -4.68
CA PHE A 442 -17.79 13.00 -5.70
C PHE A 442 -19.13 12.33 -6.05
N ILE A 443 -19.17 10.99 -6.10
CA ILE A 443 -20.41 10.26 -6.37
C ILE A 443 -21.38 10.43 -5.20
N GLU A 444 -20.90 10.27 -3.97
CA GLU A 444 -21.70 10.46 -2.75
C GLU A 444 -22.26 11.88 -2.66
N GLU A 445 -21.43 12.90 -2.93
CA GLU A 445 -21.86 14.30 -2.95
C GLU A 445 -22.97 14.55 -3.98
N GLN A 446 -22.83 14.04 -5.21
CA GLN A 446 -23.87 14.21 -6.24
C GLN A 446 -25.18 13.50 -5.89
N ILE A 447 -25.12 12.29 -5.32
CA ILE A 447 -26.30 11.56 -4.85
C ILE A 447 -26.96 12.31 -3.69
N SER A 448 -26.17 12.79 -2.73
CA SER A 448 -26.66 13.56 -1.58
C SER A 448 -27.33 14.87 -2.02
N ASP A 449 -26.73 15.60 -2.96
CA ASP A 449 -27.30 16.83 -3.51
C ASP A 449 -28.64 16.59 -4.21
N MET A 450 -28.77 15.46 -4.90
CA MET A 450 -30.02 15.08 -5.55
C MET A 450 -31.10 14.74 -4.52
N LEU A 451 -30.77 13.90 -3.54
CA LEU A 451 -31.67 13.50 -2.47
C LEU A 451 -32.12 14.71 -1.63
N GLN A 452 -31.22 15.65 -1.35
CA GLN A 452 -31.53 16.89 -0.65
C GLN A 452 -32.57 17.72 -1.41
N LYS A 453 -32.46 17.84 -2.74
CA LYS A 453 -33.45 18.56 -3.56
C LYS A 453 -34.82 17.87 -3.54
N GLU A 454 -34.85 16.54 -3.50
CA GLU A 454 -36.10 15.80 -3.37
C GLU A 454 -36.75 16.01 -2.00
N ILE A 455 -35.97 15.97 -0.92
CA ILE A 455 -36.42 16.27 0.44
C ILE A 455 -36.97 17.70 0.50
N GLU A 456 -36.24 18.70 -0.02
CA GLU A 456 -36.70 20.10 -0.05
C GLU A 456 -38.01 20.26 -0.82
N LYS A 457 -38.18 19.51 -1.91
CA LYS A 457 -39.44 19.50 -2.67
C LYS A 457 -40.57 18.90 -1.84
N ILE A 458 -40.35 17.80 -1.13
CA ILE A 458 -41.33 17.21 -0.20
C ILE A 458 -41.67 18.20 0.91
N ASP A 459 -40.67 18.79 1.57
CA ASP A 459 -40.85 19.78 2.61
C ASP A 459 -41.62 21.01 2.11
N SER A 460 -41.41 21.44 0.86
CA SER A 460 -42.19 22.52 0.27
C SER A 460 -43.67 22.18 0.06
N ILE A 461 -44.00 20.90 -0.15
CA ILE A 461 -45.38 20.42 -0.26
C ILE A 461 -46.06 20.45 1.11
N TYR A 462 -45.35 20.04 2.16
CA TYR A 462 -45.91 19.95 3.51
C TYR A 462 -45.78 21.24 4.35
N GLY A 463 -44.81 22.10 4.06
CA GLY A 463 -44.58 23.39 4.71
C GLY A 463 -45.45 24.53 4.16
N ASN A 464 -46.15 24.31 3.03
CA ASN A 464 -47.17 25.21 2.48
C ASN A 464 -48.61 24.79 2.85
N ILE A 465 -48.77 23.85 3.78
CA ILE A 465 -50.04 23.46 4.41
C ILE A 465 -50.07 24.04 5.82
#